data_AF-A0A8T3PDT0-F1
#
_entry.id   AF-A0A8T3PDT0-F1
#
_cell.length_a   1.000
_cell.length_b   1.000
_cell.length_c   1.000
_cell.angle_alpha   90.00
_cell.angle_beta   90.00
_cell.angle_gamma   90.00
#
_symmetry.space_group_name_H-M   'P 1'
#
loop_
_entity.id
_entity.type
_entity.pdbx_description
1 polymer ?
#
loop_
_entity_poly.entity_id
_entity_poly.type
_entity_poly.pdbx_seq_one_letter_code
_entity_poly.pdbx_strand_id
1 'polypeptide(L)'
;MNERSTSHEDASQALVARFAEWAAERDDIRAMFIVGSRARTDRPADRWSDLDLVFLTTDPEPYLDDGGWLGGFGPVLLTFVEETLVPGIRERRVLFEDGRDVDLVPIPVGSLPDMRAAAGDVIRRGMR
;
A
#
# COMPACT_ATOMS: atom_id res chain seq x y z
N MET A 1 16.91 -4.33 23.65
CA MET A 1 15.74 -3.99 22.82
C MET A 1 15.51 -2.49 23.01
N ASN A 2 15.71 -1.68 21.97
CA ASN A 2 15.89 -0.23 22.07
C ASN A 2 14.52 0.49 21.98
N GLU A 3 14.24 1.43 22.88
CA GLU A 3 12.96 2.15 22.97
C GLU A 3 12.58 2.88 21.66
N ARG A 4 13.58 3.27 20.83
CA ARG A 4 13.36 3.88 19.50
C ARG A 4 12.89 2.89 18.42
N SER A 5 13.07 1.59 18.63
CA SER A 5 12.59 0.57 17.67
C SER A 5 11.09 0.36 17.81
N THR A 6 10.55 0.44 19.03
CA THR A 6 9.13 0.30 19.32
C THR A 6 8.31 1.46 18.74
N SER A 7 8.81 2.71 18.86
CA SER A 7 8.09 3.90 18.38
C SER A 7 7.85 3.93 16.86
N HIS A 8 8.74 3.33 16.07
CA HIS A 8 8.59 3.29 14.61
C HIS A 8 7.65 2.17 14.15
N GLU A 9 7.66 1.03 14.84
CA GLU A 9 6.68 -0.04 14.63
C GLU A 9 5.25 0.49 14.89
N ASP A 10 5.09 1.21 16.01
CA ASP A 10 3.83 1.84 16.40
C ASP A 10 3.36 2.88 15.37
N ALA A 11 4.27 3.71 14.86
CA ALA A 11 3.97 4.69 13.82
C ALA A 11 3.54 4.03 12.49
N SER A 12 4.12 2.87 12.14
CA SER A 12 3.72 2.12 10.95
C SER A 12 2.34 1.48 11.12
N GLN A 13 2.06 0.86 12.28
CA GLN A 13 0.73 0.32 12.57
C GLN A 13 -0.34 1.41 12.57
N ALA A 14 -0.02 2.61 13.11
CA ALA A 14 -0.92 3.75 13.05
C ALA A 14 -1.18 4.23 11.61
N LEU A 15 -0.17 4.21 10.73
CA LEU A 15 -0.37 4.54 9.32
C LEU A 15 -1.26 3.52 8.62
N VAL A 16 -1.05 2.22 8.85
CA VAL A 16 -1.91 1.15 8.33
C VAL A 16 -3.36 1.34 8.77
N ALA A 17 -3.60 1.61 10.06
CA ALA A 17 -4.95 1.84 10.58
C ALA A 17 -5.65 3.01 9.87
N ARG A 18 -4.93 4.12 9.63
CA ARG A 18 -5.47 5.27 8.90
C ARG A 18 -5.82 4.95 7.46
N PHE A 19 -5.01 4.14 6.76
CA PHE A 19 -5.35 3.70 5.40
C PHE A 19 -6.57 2.79 5.38
N ALA A 20 -6.69 1.89 6.37
CA ALA A 20 -7.86 1.03 6.51
C ALA A 20 -9.14 1.82 6.78
N GLU A 21 -9.08 2.83 7.67
CA GLU A 21 -10.20 3.74 7.95
C GLU A 21 -10.59 4.54 6.71
N TRP A 22 -9.62 5.16 6.03
CA TRP A 22 -9.85 5.89 4.78
C TRP A 22 -10.46 5.02 3.69
N ALA A 23 -10.03 3.76 3.58
CA ALA A 23 -10.59 2.81 2.62
C ALA A 23 -12.04 2.42 2.97
N ALA A 24 -12.35 2.26 4.26
CA ALA A 24 -13.67 1.90 4.74
C ALA A 24 -14.72 3.02 4.54
N GLU A 25 -14.28 4.28 4.44
CA GLU A 25 -15.15 5.45 4.19
C GLU A 25 -15.49 5.65 2.70
N ARG A 26 -14.98 4.80 1.79
CA ARG A 26 -15.11 4.96 0.35
C ARG A 26 -15.93 3.84 -0.29
N ASP A 27 -17.07 4.19 -0.86
CA ASP A 27 -17.98 3.24 -1.52
C ASP A 27 -17.38 2.55 -2.75
N ASP A 28 -16.40 3.18 -3.39
CA ASP A 28 -15.72 2.64 -4.57
C ASP A 28 -14.66 1.60 -4.20
N ILE A 29 -14.12 1.63 -2.98
CA ILE A 29 -13.12 0.68 -2.48
C ILE A 29 -13.81 -0.54 -1.86
N ARG A 30 -13.41 -1.74 -2.31
CA ARG A 30 -14.04 -3.02 -1.91
C ARG A 30 -13.21 -3.82 -0.93
N ALA A 31 -11.89 -3.67 -1.00
CA ALA A 31 -10.96 -4.30 -0.07
C ALA A 31 -9.60 -3.61 -0.16
N MET A 32 -8.80 -3.72 0.89
CA MET A 32 -7.40 -3.31 0.94
C MET A 32 -6.60 -4.39 1.67
N PHE A 33 -5.39 -4.65 1.18
CA PHE A 33 -4.51 -5.71 1.66
C PHE A 33 -3.08 -5.17 1.78
N ILE A 34 -2.36 -5.66 2.78
CA ILE A 34 -0.92 -5.42 2.90
C ILE A 34 -0.19 -6.58 2.22
N VAL A 35 0.81 -6.25 1.40
CA VAL A 35 1.69 -7.23 0.76
C VAL A 35 3.15 -6.98 1.14
N GLY A 36 4.07 -7.73 0.53
CA GLY A 36 5.50 -7.43 0.63
C GLY A 36 6.13 -7.78 1.98
N SER A 37 7.13 -7.00 2.38
CA SER A 37 7.95 -7.25 3.58
C SER A 37 7.14 -7.25 4.88
N ARG A 38 6.15 -6.35 4.98
CA ARG A 38 5.31 -6.17 6.17
C ARG A 38 4.22 -7.22 6.33
N ALA A 39 3.95 -8.02 5.30
CA ALA A 39 2.98 -9.12 5.36
C ALA A 39 3.61 -10.48 5.72
N ARG A 40 4.94 -10.60 5.74
CA ARG A 40 5.63 -11.88 6.01
C ARG A 40 5.78 -12.15 7.50
N THR A 41 5.65 -13.41 7.88
CA THR A 41 5.85 -13.87 9.27
C THR A 41 7.23 -14.50 9.50
N ASP A 42 7.93 -14.92 8.45
CA ASP A 42 9.23 -15.63 8.52
C ASP A 42 10.45 -14.69 8.55
N ARG A 43 10.33 -13.52 7.92
CA ARG A 43 11.29 -12.41 8.01
C ARG A 43 10.52 -11.10 8.23
N PRO A 44 10.38 -10.66 9.48
CA PRO A 44 9.66 -9.43 9.79
C PRO A 44 10.34 -8.24 9.09
N ALA A 45 9.52 -7.34 8.55
CA ALA A 45 9.97 -6.03 8.10
C ALA A 45 10.74 -5.30 9.20
N ASP A 46 11.72 -4.49 8.81
CA ASP A 46 12.38 -3.57 9.73
C ASP A 46 11.74 -2.17 9.66
N ARG A 47 12.23 -1.26 10.50
CA ARG A 47 11.73 0.12 10.56
C ARG A 47 11.92 0.93 9.26
N TRP A 48 12.76 0.47 8.34
CA TRP A 48 13.07 1.15 7.07
C TRP A 48 12.32 0.53 5.90
N SER A 49 11.56 -0.54 6.16
CA SER A 49 10.78 -1.21 5.14
C SER A 49 9.59 -0.34 4.72
N ASP A 50 9.38 -0.28 3.42
CA ASP A 50 8.20 0.25 2.75
C ASP A 50 6.89 -0.38 3.25
N LEU A 51 5.78 0.31 2.99
CA LEU A 51 4.44 -0.22 3.16
C LEU A 51 3.80 -0.44 1.79
N ASP A 52 3.67 -1.70 1.39
CA ASP A 52 3.01 -2.09 0.15
C ASP A 52 1.51 -2.33 0.38
N LEU A 53 0.67 -1.51 -0.24
CA LEU A 53 -0.79 -1.60 -0.17
C LEU A 53 -1.39 -1.89 -1.53
N VAL A 54 -2.18 -2.96 -1.61
CA VAL A 54 -3.01 -3.28 -2.77
C VAL A 54 -4.46 -3.08 -2.37
N PHE A 55 -5.24 -2.35 -3.17
CA PHE A 55 -6.66 -2.19 -2.90
C PHE A 55 -7.51 -2.38 -4.15
N LEU A 56 -8.69 -2.97 -3.97
CA LEU A 56 -9.66 -3.21 -5.01
C LEU A 56 -10.61 -2.03 -5.08
N THR A 57 -10.72 -1.38 -6.22
CA THR A 57 -11.64 -0.27 -6.46
C THR A 57 -12.46 -0.46 -7.73
N THR A 58 -13.65 0.12 -7.80
CA THR A 58 -14.43 0.19 -9.04
C THR A 58 -13.83 1.16 -10.06
N ASP A 59 -13.00 2.12 -9.62
CA ASP A 59 -12.34 3.10 -10.49
C ASP A 59 -10.94 3.44 -9.98
N PRO A 60 -9.87 2.95 -10.64
CA PRO A 60 -8.49 3.20 -10.20
C PRO A 60 -7.98 4.60 -10.57
N GLU A 61 -8.54 5.26 -11.59
CA GLU A 61 -7.97 6.49 -12.17
C GLU A 61 -7.90 7.66 -11.16
N PRO A 62 -8.91 7.91 -10.30
CA PRO A 62 -8.81 8.97 -9.30
C PRO A 62 -7.61 8.85 -8.36
N TYR A 63 -7.11 7.63 -8.12
CA TYR A 63 -5.96 7.36 -7.27
C TYR A 63 -4.63 7.46 -8.01
N LEU A 64 -4.64 7.33 -9.34
CA LEU A 64 -3.46 7.35 -10.20
C LEU A 64 -3.26 8.73 -10.85
N ASP A 65 -4.31 9.47 -11.18
CA ASP A 65 -4.18 10.75 -11.87
C ASP A 65 -3.87 11.90 -10.91
N ASP A 66 -4.49 11.92 -9.73
CA ASP A 66 -4.30 12.94 -8.71
C ASP A 66 -3.73 12.36 -7.41
N GLY A 67 -2.64 12.96 -6.91
CA GLY A 67 -2.03 12.62 -5.64
C GLY A 67 -2.58 13.40 -4.44
N GLY A 68 -3.50 14.34 -4.64
CA GLY A 68 -3.98 15.25 -3.60
C GLY A 68 -4.57 14.57 -2.36
N TRP A 69 -5.19 13.39 -2.54
CA TRP A 69 -5.76 12.60 -1.45
C TRP A 69 -4.71 12.12 -0.43
N LEU A 70 -3.45 11.99 -0.84
CA LEU A 70 -2.34 11.57 0.02
C LEU A 70 -2.06 12.56 1.16
N GLY A 71 -2.43 13.84 0.98
CA GLY A 71 -2.30 14.86 2.03
C GLY A 71 -3.07 14.52 3.31
N GLY A 72 -4.10 13.67 3.20
CA GLY A 72 -4.83 13.12 4.35
C GLY A 72 -3.99 12.22 5.26
N PHE A 73 -2.82 11.75 4.81
CA PHE A 73 -1.90 10.85 5.54
C PHE A 73 -0.67 11.56 6.10
N GLY A 74 -0.30 12.70 5.51
CA GLY A 74 0.78 13.58 5.94
C GLY A 74 1.30 14.46 4.80
N PRO A 75 2.25 15.36 5.08
CA PRO A 75 2.93 16.14 4.03
C PRO A 75 3.68 15.22 3.07
N VAL A 76 3.40 15.35 1.78
CA VAL A 76 4.03 14.56 0.71
C VAL A 76 5.32 15.24 0.28
N LEU A 77 6.44 14.51 0.36
CA LEU A 77 7.73 14.95 -0.13
C LEU A 77 7.91 14.64 -1.62
N LEU A 78 7.50 13.44 -2.04
CA LEU A 78 7.57 12.97 -3.43
C LEU A 78 6.42 12.00 -3.70
N THR A 79 5.80 12.11 -4.87
CA THR A 79 4.88 11.08 -5.38
C THR A 79 4.91 11.01 -6.90
N PHE A 80 4.79 9.80 -7.44
CA PHE A 80 4.72 9.55 -8.88
C PHE A 80 3.97 8.24 -9.13
N VAL A 81 3.64 8.01 -10.40
CA VAL A 81 2.99 6.78 -10.87
C VAL A 81 3.93 6.09 -11.85
N GLU A 82 4.02 4.77 -11.74
CA GLU A 82 4.72 3.92 -12.68
C GLU A 82 3.99 2.60 -12.92
N GLU A 83 4.44 1.85 -13.94
CA GLU A 83 3.96 0.49 -14.16
C GLU A 83 4.68 -0.48 -13.22
N THR A 84 3.91 -1.41 -12.64
CA THR A 84 4.46 -2.52 -11.88
C THR A 84 5.11 -3.56 -12.82
N LEU A 85 5.70 -4.61 -12.25
CA LEU A 85 6.18 -5.76 -13.02
C LEU A 85 5.06 -6.52 -13.75
N VAL A 86 3.79 -6.27 -13.42
CA VAL A 86 2.63 -6.84 -14.11
C VAL A 86 2.15 -5.82 -15.16
N PRO A 87 2.21 -6.16 -16.46
CA PRO A 87 1.80 -5.24 -17.52
C PRO A 87 0.37 -4.73 -17.34
N GLY A 88 0.17 -3.42 -17.51
CA GLY A 88 -1.13 -2.78 -17.37
C GLY A 88 -1.58 -2.53 -15.93
N ILE A 89 -0.82 -2.97 -14.92
CA ILE A 89 -1.03 -2.60 -13.52
C ILE A 89 -0.06 -1.48 -13.16
N ARG A 90 -0.63 -0.36 -12.71
CA ARG A 90 0.11 0.82 -12.26
C ARG A 90 0.07 0.93 -10.75
N GLU A 91 1.10 1.54 -10.20
CA GLU A 91 1.18 1.88 -8.78
C GLU A 91 1.50 3.35 -8.59
N ARG A 92 1.01 3.91 -7.49
CA ARG A 92 1.40 5.24 -7.00
C ARG A 92 2.38 5.05 -5.85
N ARG A 93 3.59 5.57 -6.02
CA ARG A 93 4.59 5.64 -4.95
C ARG A 93 4.48 6.96 -4.22
N VAL A 94 4.65 6.94 -2.90
CA VAL A 94 4.68 8.15 -2.07
C VAL A 94 5.72 8.06 -0.97
N LEU A 95 6.56 9.09 -0.91
CA LEU A 95 7.44 9.37 0.22
C LEU A 95 6.89 10.58 0.98
N PHE A 96 6.58 10.38 2.27
CA PHE A 96 6.17 11.46 3.17
C PHE A 96 7.38 12.19 3.76
N GLU A 97 7.21 13.44 4.20
CA GLU A 97 8.31 14.27 4.76
C GLU A 97 8.95 13.67 6.01
N ASP A 98 8.24 12.82 6.74
CA ASP A 98 8.79 12.11 7.91
C ASP A 98 9.46 10.76 7.56
N GLY A 99 9.67 10.50 6.28
CA GLY A 99 10.47 9.38 5.77
C GLY A 99 9.70 8.07 5.61
N ARG A 100 8.37 8.07 5.77
CA ARG A 100 7.54 6.89 5.47
C ARG A 100 7.37 6.74 3.96
N ASP A 101 7.68 5.57 3.45
CA ASP A 101 7.58 5.19 2.04
C ASP A 101 6.45 4.18 1.84
N VAL A 102 5.58 4.42 0.86
CA VAL A 102 4.36 3.63 0.62
C VAL A 102 4.14 3.43 -0.88
N ASP A 103 3.95 2.17 -1.28
CA ASP A 103 3.58 1.78 -2.62
C ASP A 103 2.08 1.41 -2.64
N LEU A 104 1.29 2.06 -3.51
CA LEU A 104 -0.16 1.91 -3.58
C LEU A 104 -0.57 1.37 -4.96
N VAL A 105 -1.17 0.19 -4.98
CA VAL A 105 -1.63 -0.48 -6.20
C VAL A 105 -3.17 -0.53 -6.24
N PRO A 106 -3.84 0.44 -6.92
CA PRO A 106 -5.27 0.38 -7.17
C PRO A 106 -5.58 -0.64 -8.27
N ILE A 107 -6.37 -1.67 -7.95
CA ILE A 107 -6.76 -2.73 -8.87
C ILE A 107 -8.26 -2.63 -9.16
N PRO A 108 -8.69 -2.62 -10.44
CA PRO A 108 -10.09 -2.67 -10.78
C PRO A 108 -10.73 -3.98 -10.29
N VAL A 109 -11.93 -3.92 -9.71
CA VAL A 109 -12.65 -5.12 -9.20
C VAL A 109 -12.82 -6.22 -10.26
N GLY A 110 -12.89 -5.85 -11.55
CA GLY A 110 -12.98 -6.79 -12.67
C GLY A 110 -11.70 -7.59 -12.96
N SER A 111 -10.55 -7.17 -12.44
CA SER A 111 -9.22 -7.73 -12.75
C SER A 111 -8.75 -8.82 -11.77
N LEU A 112 -9.60 -9.21 -10.82
CA LEU A 112 -9.33 -10.24 -9.80
C LEU A 112 -8.92 -11.62 -10.35
N PRO A 113 -9.50 -12.14 -11.45
CA PRO A 113 -9.08 -13.44 -12.01
C PRO A 113 -7.62 -13.42 -12.50
N ASP A 114 -7.18 -12.32 -13.09
CA ASP A 114 -5.84 -12.15 -13.65
C ASP A 114 -4.78 -11.97 -12.55
N MET A 115 -5.16 -11.33 -11.43
CA MET A 115 -4.29 -11.18 -10.27
C MET A 115 -3.88 -12.51 -9.62
N ARG A 116 -4.75 -13.53 -9.59
CA ARG A 116 -4.38 -14.84 -9.01
C ARG A 116 -3.29 -15.56 -9.79
N ALA A 117 -3.24 -15.35 -11.11
CA ALA A 117 -2.22 -15.92 -11.98
C ALA A 117 -0.89 -15.15 -11.88
N ALA A 118 -0.96 -13.81 -11.82
CA ALA A 118 0.23 -12.94 -11.72
C ALA A 118 0.85 -12.89 -10.31
N ALA A 119 0.01 -12.89 -9.27
CA ALA A 119 0.44 -12.75 -7.89
C ALA A 119 0.81 -14.08 -7.22
N GLY A 120 0.91 -15.17 -7.98
CA GLY A 120 1.24 -16.51 -7.46
C GLY A 120 2.53 -16.57 -6.62
N ASP A 121 3.49 -15.66 -6.84
CA ASP A 121 4.72 -15.56 -6.04
C ASP A 121 4.66 -14.52 -4.89
N VAL A 122 3.79 -13.51 -4.99
CA VAL A 122 3.59 -12.47 -3.95
C VAL A 122 2.60 -12.96 -2.88
N ILE A 123 1.48 -13.55 -3.30
CA ILE A 123 0.45 -14.16 -2.44
C ILE A 123 1.06 -15.30 -1.60
N ARG A 124 2.06 -16.02 -2.13
CA ARG A 124 2.70 -17.15 -1.44
C ARG A 124 3.64 -16.73 -0.30
N ARG A 125 4.01 -15.43 -0.21
CA ARG A 125 5.04 -14.93 0.72
C ARG A 125 4.50 -14.10 1.88
N GLY A 126 3.22 -13.76 1.88
CA GLY A 126 2.57 -13.02 2.96
C GLY A 126 1.45 -12.14 2.42
N MET A 127 0.23 -12.50 2.73
CA MET A 127 -0.96 -11.66 2.60
C MET A 127 -1.59 -11.62 3.99
N ARG A 128 -1.87 -10.42 4.51
CA ARG A 128 -2.54 -10.22 5.79
C ARG A 128 -3.73 -9.29 5.65
#